data_AF-E0XT71-F1
#
_entry.id   AF-E0XT71-F1
#
_cell.length_a   1.000
_cell.length_b   1.000
_cell.length_c   1.000
_cell.angle_alpha   90.00
_cell.angle_beta   90.00
_cell.angle_gamma   90.00
#
_symmetry.space_group_name_H-M   'P 1'
#
loop_
_entity.id
_entity.type
_entity.pdbx_description
1 polymer ?
#
loop_
_entity_poly.entity_id
_entity_poly.type
_entity_poly.pdbx_seq_one_letter_code
_entity_poly.pdbx_strand_id
1 'polypeptide(L)'
;MKEDQIEKELPDSKSITGNSNQAIKGRTLTSNPFPALDFVKIEKEIIRTTEEVKKLSGASFIIKMRKKILPSDSDEKGSHLDASIIGNLVKSSSVSSIVSKIGSSPKLSLERVKLVRAVMLDDKGDSPLSLYRNLMIQAALTIYLGDITPATLQITGQTYRLYLEKIISTHKKNLLVVQSKQLKNVNLDVISVNDLISKDEEEELQEHELVAIQEMKLTLKLLEYAESLDEDTRGSITMSMHLDELDALFSKKKVRGIFGGSGNADTIKNKHLLVVRKTLAAVEVMKRMPILHPIGMKIVSKLQAFDNKLALPYLMEARLHMQALRFLSLRVLMDDYSARPAMTPTFNKAIVAYHKSLKRSSFTNPKRGDITVLAEFAQVSFYAYQHRKMLNLANHGVLKILEMGKKSLDALVPNNRVYLGQQKQIMKAIVSLKKFS
;
A
#
# COMPACT_ATOMS: atom_id res chain seq x y z
N MET A 1 -57.80 21.70 -37.47
CA MET A 1 -56.88 21.09 -38.46
C MET A 1 -55.69 22.04 -38.54
N LYS A 2 -54.54 21.67 -37.94
CA LYS A 2 -53.38 20.98 -38.58
C LYS A 2 -52.80 21.84 -39.73
N GLU A 3 -51.51 22.11 -39.88
CA GLU A 3 -50.27 21.65 -39.23
C GLU A 3 -49.13 22.59 -39.69
N ASP A 4 -48.27 23.00 -38.75
CA ASP A 4 -46.80 23.06 -38.74
C ASP A 4 -46.02 23.50 -40.00
N GLN A 5 -45.31 24.63 -40.02
CA GLN A 5 -44.12 25.08 -39.27
C GLN A 5 -42.77 24.39 -39.59
N ILE A 6 -41.93 25.20 -40.29
CA ILE A 6 -40.52 25.54 -39.97
C ILE A 6 -39.44 24.60 -40.52
N GLU A 7 -38.92 24.99 -41.69
CA GLU A 7 -37.51 24.89 -42.06
C GLU A 7 -36.65 25.69 -41.06
N LYS A 8 -35.62 25.05 -40.49
CA LYS A 8 -34.58 25.71 -39.68
C LYS A 8 -33.30 25.80 -40.50
N GLU A 9 -32.80 27.02 -40.57
CA GLU A 9 -31.55 27.46 -41.16
C GLU A 9 -30.33 26.72 -40.59
N LEU A 10 -29.41 26.34 -41.49
CA LEU A 10 -27.99 26.10 -41.28
C LEU A 10 -27.26 26.94 -42.33
N PRO A 11 -26.31 27.78 -41.92
CA PRO A 11 -24.92 27.63 -42.36
C PRO A 11 -23.94 28.01 -41.22
N ASP A 12 -22.64 27.74 -41.17
CA ASP A 12 -21.63 27.26 -42.10
C ASP A 12 -20.50 26.67 -41.24
N SER A 13 -19.96 25.51 -41.61
CA SER A 13 -18.76 24.95 -40.97
C SER A 13 -17.52 25.36 -41.77
N LYS A 14 -16.75 26.32 -41.24
CA LYS A 14 -15.38 26.60 -41.70
C LYS A 14 -14.37 26.12 -40.66
N SER A 15 -13.45 25.31 -41.16
CA SER A 15 -12.27 24.74 -40.53
C SER A 15 -11.44 25.76 -39.74
N ILE A 16 -11.22 25.48 -38.46
CA ILE A 16 -10.10 26.04 -37.68
C ILE A 16 -9.29 24.85 -37.13
N THR A 17 -8.35 24.39 -37.94
CA THR A 17 -7.11 23.77 -37.47
C THR A 17 -6.30 24.87 -36.80
N GLY A 18 -6.36 24.93 -35.47
CA GLY A 18 -5.62 25.88 -34.65
C GLY A 18 -5.09 25.20 -33.39
N ASN A 19 -3.76 25.00 -33.37
CA ASN A 19 -2.91 24.58 -32.26
C ASN A 19 -3.49 24.77 -30.83
N SER A 20 -3.81 23.67 -30.14
CA SER A 20 -4.00 23.63 -28.69
C SER A 20 -2.79 23.04 -27.95
N ASN A 21 -1.59 23.38 -28.41
CA ASN A 21 -0.30 22.89 -27.85
C ASN A 21 0.50 23.98 -27.12
N GLN A 22 -0.16 24.98 -26.51
CA GLN A 22 0.52 26.00 -25.71
C GLN A 22 -0.31 26.39 -24.48
N ALA A 23 -0.31 25.55 -23.45
CA ALA A 23 -0.46 25.94 -22.03
C ALA A 23 -0.10 24.79 -21.08
N ILE A 24 1.01 24.09 -21.32
CA ILE A 24 1.66 23.23 -20.30
C ILE A 24 3.14 23.54 -20.33
N LYS A 25 3.48 24.78 -19.94
CA LYS A 25 4.85 25.18 -19.64
C LYS A 25 4.81 25.96 -18.33
N GLY A 26 5.43 25.41 -17.29
CA GLY A 26 5.99 26.24 -16.23
C GLY A 26 5.38 26.16 -14.82
N ARG A 27 4.83 25.03 -14.36
CA ARG A 27 4.83 24.75 -12.92
C ARG A 27 5.87 23.66 -12.64
N THR A 28 6.96 24.07 -12.01
CA THR A 28 7.96 23.17 -11.43
C THR A 28 7.28 22.21 -10.46
N LEU A 29 7.08 20.97 -10.90
CA LEU A 29 6.52 19.84 -10.12
C LEU A 29 7.55 19.34 -9.09
N THR A 30 7.92 20.19 -8.11
CA THR A 30 8.81 19.81 -7.00
C THR A 30 8.13 19.77 -5.64
N SER A 31 6.87 20.22 -5.51
CA SER A 31 6.08 19.97 -4.31
C SER A 31 5.39 18.62 -4.45
N ASN A 32 5.66 17.69 -3.52
CA ASN A 32 4.77 16.55 -3.32
C ASN A 32 3.41 17.14 -2.88
N PRO A 33 2.34 17.03 -3.68
CA PRO A 33 1.06 17.65 -3.34
C PRO A 33 0.41 16.97 -2.14
N PHE A 34 0.87 15.79 -1.73
CA PHE A 34 0.37 15.09 -0.55
C PHE A 34 1.50 14.88 0.47
N PRO A 35 1.95 15.96 1.15
CA PRO A 35 3.09 15.88 2.05
C PRO A 35 2.84 14.97 3.25
N ALA A 36 1.59 14.85 3.74
CA ALA A 36 1.25 13.93 4.82
C ALA A 36 1.14 12.47 4.31
N LEU A 37 0.89 12.27 3.01
CA LEU A 37 0.89 10.95 2.36
C LEU A 37 2.21 10.61 1.65
N ASP A 38 3.33 11.22 2.04
CA ASP A 38 4.66 10.84 1.55
C ASP A 38 5.12 9.50 2.17
N PHE A 39 4.47 8.41 1.75
CA PHE A 39 4.80 7.06 2.22
C PHE A 39 6.25 6.69 1.89
N VAL A 40 6.83 7.22 0.81
CA VAL A 40 8.25 6.97 0.48
C VAL A 40 9.17 7.54 1.55
N LYS A 41 8.91 8.76 2.03
CA LYS A 41 9.67 9.36 3.13
C LYS A 41 9.49 8.56 4.43
N ILE A 42 8.27 8.16 4.75
CA ILE A 42 7.96 7.34 5.94
C ILE A 42 8.65 5.97 5.88
N GLU A 43 8.60 5.30 4.73
CA GLU A 43 9.27 4.01 4.50
C GLU A 43 10.79 4.11 4.69
N LYS A 44 11.42 5.16 4.13
CA LYS A 44 12.86 5.41 4.31
C LYS A 44 13.23 5.54 5.79
N GLU A 45 12.40 6.22 6.57
CA GLU A 45 12.61 6.38 8.01
C GLU A 45 12.46 5.06 8.79
N ILE A 46 11.43 4.27 8.47
CA ILE A 46 11.25 2.93 9.07
C ILE A 46 12.45 2.04 8.74
N ILE A 47 12.89 2.02 7.48
CA ILE A 47 14.04 1.21 7.02
C ILE A 47 15.31 1.65 7.74
N ARG A 48 15.62 2.95 7.75
CA ARG A 48 16.80 3.50 8.43
C ARG A 48 16.80 3.12 9.91
N THR A 49 15.69 3.35 10.60
CA THR A 49 15.56 3.03 12.03
C THR A 49 15.72 1.53 12.28
N THR A 50 15.16 0.69 11.40
CA THR A 50 15.32 -0.77 11.47
C THR A 50 16.79 -1.19 11.37
N GLU A 51 17.55 -0.60 10.45
CA GLU A 51 18.97 -0.87 10.30
C GLU A 51 19.77 -0.42 11.51
N GLU A 52 19.44 0.74 12.08
CA GLU A 52 20.07 1.23 13.31
C GLU A 52 19.81 0.31 14.51
N VAL A 53 18.56 -0.16 14.69
CA VAL A 53 18.21 -1.16 15.71
C VAL A 53 19.00 -2.45 15.51
N LYS A 54 19.08 -2.97 14.27
CA LYS A 54 19.81 -4.21 13.97
C LYS A 54 21.31 -4.08 14.22
N LYS A 55 21.91 -2.96 13.85
CA LYS A 55 23.32 -2.65 14.14
C LYS A 55 23.59 -2.62 15.65
N LEU A 56 22.72 -1.97 16.42
CA LEU A 56 22.85 -1.90 17.88
C LEU A 56 22.65 -3.26 18.56
N SER A 57 21.77 -4.10 18.04
CA SER A 57 21.57 -5.47 18.55
C SER A 57 22.84 -6.32 18.41
N GLY A 58 23.63 -6.12 17.35
CA GLY A 58 24.89 -6.83 17.10
C GLY A 58 26.14 -6.15 17.69
N ALA A 59 26.00 -4.96 18.27
CA ALA A 59 27.13 -4.19 18.77
C ALA A 59 27.49 -4.54 20.23
N SER A 60 28.79 -4.54 20.52
CA SER A 60 29.35 -4.71 21.88
C SER A 60 28.79 -3.66 22.84
N PHE A 61 28.72 -4.00 24.13
CA PHE A 61 28.23 -3.14 25.22
C PHE A 61 28.80 -1.70 25.19
N ILE A 62 30.07 -1.52 24.81
CA ILE A 62 30.76 -0.23 24.71
C ILE A 62 30.15 0.70 23.65
N ILE A 63 29.73 0.17 22.50
CA ILE A 63 29.10 0.96 21.43
C ILE A 63 27.68 1.39 21.83
N LYS A 64 26.97 0.55 22.60
CA LYS A 64 25.66 0.88 23.16
C LYS A 64 25.74 2.02 24.19
N MET A 65 26.81 2.08 24.99
CA MET A 65 27.07 3.21 25.87
C MET A 65 27.42 4.50 25.12
N ARG A 66 28.22 4.42 24.05
CA ARG A 66 28.67 5.60 23.29
C ARG A 66 27.51 6.42 22.69
N LYS A 67 26.44 5.76 22.22
CA LYS A 67 25.24 6.47 21.71
C LYS A 67 24.39 7.13 22.80
N LYS A 68 24.51 6.71 24.06
CA LYS A 68 23.84 7.36 25.21
C LYS A 68 24.51 8.67 25.62
N ILE A 69 25.72 8.94 25.12
CA ILE A 69 26.58 10.07 25.51
C ILE A 69 26.60 11.18 24.43
N LEU A 70 26.17 10.89 23.20
CA LEU A 70 26.10 11.89 22.12
C LEU A 70 24.76 12.64 22.13
N PRO A 71 24.74 13.99 22.10
CA PRO A 71 23.52 14.76 21.95
C PRO A 71 22.91 14.56 20.56
N SER A 72 21.59 14.42 20.48
CA SER A 72 20.86 14.35 19.22
C SER A 72 20.63 15.76 18.66
N ASP A 73 21.42 16.17 17.67
CA ASP A 73 21.14 17.36 16.85
C ASP A 73 20.06 17.02 15.80
N SER A 74 18.83 17.44 16.07
CA SER A 74 17.81 17.85 15.09
C SER A 74 16.52 18.22 15.82
N ASP A 75 15.86 19.30 15.39
CA ASP A 75 14.74 20.00 16.05
C ASP A 75 13.40 19.25 16.21
N GLU A 76 13.41 17.92 16.26
CA GLU A 76 12.35 17.11 16.87
C GLU A 76 12.98 16.35 18.04
N LYS A 77 12.81 16.84 19.28
CA LYS A 77 13.45 16.24 20.46
C LYS A 77 12.98 14.79 20.63
N GLY A 78 13.76 13.80 20.16
CA GLY A 78 13.54 12.37 20.34
C GLY A 78 13.88 11.50 19.12
N SER A 79 13.92 10.18 19.29
CA SER A 79 14.23 9.21 18.23
C SER A 79 13.20 8.08 18.14
N HIS A 80 13.00 7.53 16.94
CA HIS A 80 12.25 6.29 16.75
C HIS A 80 12.98 5.06 17.28
N LEU A 81 14.31 5.13 17.41
CA LEU A 81 15.16 4.05 17.89
C LEU A 81 14.75 3.58 19.28
N ASP A 82 14.67 4.51 20.23
CA ASP A 82 14.29 4.28 21.64
C ASP A 82 12.83 4.65 21.94
N ALA A 83 12.12 5.16 20.94
CA ALA A 83 10.75 5.67 21.04
C ALA A 83 10.59 6.92 21.93
N SER A 84 11.68 7.61 22.25
CA SER A 84 11.66 8.88 23.00
C SER A 84 10.86 9.97 22.28
N ILE A 85 10.78 9.92 20.95
CA ILE A 85 9.95 10.84 20.15
C ILE A 85 8.46 10.80 20.53
N ILE A 86 7.96 9.63 20.97
CA ILE A 86 6.60 9.48 21.47
C ILE A 86 6.52 9.87 22.95
N GLY A 87 7.47 9.44 23.77
CA GLY A 87 7.50 9.75 25.20
C GLY A 87 7.49 11.26 25.48
N ASN A 88 8.25 12.02 24.69
CA ASN A 88 8.35 13.47 24.81
C ASN A 88 7.04 14.20 24.46
N LEU A 89 6.19 13.60 23.61
CA LEU A 89 4.88 14.14 23.24
C LEU A 89 3.79 13.79 24.26
N VAL A 90 3.77 12.55 24.77
CA VAL A 90 2.62 12.02 25.53
C VAL A 90 2.74 12.27 27.05
N LYS A 91 3.92 12.65 27.58
CA LYS A 91 4.16 13.07 28.99
C LYS A 91 3.43 12.21 30.06
N SER A 92 3.29 10.91 29.80
CA SER A 92 2.62 9.94 30.68
C SER A 92 3.67 9.07 31.39
N SER A 93 3.46 8.78 32.68
CA SER A 93 4.38 7.95 33.49
C SER A 93 4.42 6.50 33.00
N SER A 94 3.28 5.96 32.57
CA SER A 94 3.16 4.62 31.98
C SER A 94 3.97 4.54 30.69
N VAL A 95 3.80 5.50 29.79
CA VAL A 95 4.53 5.63 28.51
C VAL A 95 6.02 5.75 28.75
N SER A 96 6.44 6.59 29.70
CA SER A 96 7.86 6.80 30.03
C SER A 96 8.55 5.51 30.51
N SER A 97 7.83 4.68 31.28
CA SER A 97 8.34 3.38 31.73
C SER A 97 8.53 2.37 30.59
N ILE A 98 7.70 2.45 29.53
CA ILE A 98 7.82 1.58 28.36
C ILE A 98 8.95 2.08 27.46
N VAL A 99 9.05 3.39 27.25
CA VAL A 99 10.13 4.03 26.49
C VAL A 99 11.50 3.67 27.08
N SER A 100 11.66 3.67 28.41
CA SER A 100 12.94 3.29 29.04
C SER A 100 13.33 1.82 28.79
N LYS A 101 12.34 0.90 28.77
CA LYS A 101 12.54 -0.51 28.40
C LYS A 101 12.96 -0.64 26.93
N ILE A 102 12.30 0.08 26.02
CA ILE A 102 12.67 0.10 24.60
C ILE A 102 14.06 0.70 24.40
N GLY A 103 14.40 1.79 25.08
CA GLY A 103 15.73 2.39 25.02
C GLY A 103 16.84 1.44 25.50
N SER A 104 16.54 0.55 26.44
CA SER A 104 17.47 -0.48 26.90
C SER A 104 17.60 -1.64 25.91
N SER A 105 16.51 -2.03 25.25
CA SER A 105 16.52 -3.07 24.23
C SER A 105 15.59 -2.73 23.05
N PRO A 106 16.12 -2.04 22.02
CA PRO A 106 15.30 -1.55 20.91
C PRO A 106 14.65 -2.64 20.04
N LYS A 107 15.07 -3.91 20.16
CA LYS A 107 14.51 -5.02 19.37
C LYS A 107 13.19 -5.55 19.95
N LEU A 108 12.77 -5.13 21.15
CA LEU A 108 11.60 -5.69 21.83
C LEU A 108 10.28 -5.25 21.18
N SER A 109 9.80 -6.05 20.22
CA SER A 109 8.52 -5.79 19.53
C SER A 109 7.33 -5.75 20.48
N LEU A 110 7.30 -6.61 21.51
CA LEU A 110 6.21 -6.61 22.50
C LEU A 110 6.08 -5.28 23.25
N GLU A 111 7.20 -4.69 23.68
CA GLU A 111 7.19 -3.40 24.38
C GLU A 111 6.80 -2.27 23.43
N ARG A 112 7.19 -2.33 22.15
CA ARG A 112 6.72 -1.38 21.12
C ARG A 112 5.20 -1.48 20.89
N VAL A 113 4.64 -2.70 20.87
CA VAL A 113 3.16 -2.88 20.78
C VAL A 113 2.46 -2.31 22.01
N LYS A 114 3.00 -2.56 23.23
CA LYS A 114 2.46 -1.99 24.47
C LYS A 114 2.51 -0.47 24.47
N LEU A 115 3.61 0.12 24.00
CA LEU A 115 3.75 1.57 23.88
C LEU A 115 2.64 2.16 23.02
N VAL A 116 2.46 1.64 21.81
CA VAL A 116 1.46 2.15 20.86
C VAL A 116 0.05 2.05 21.45
N ARG A 117 -0.28 0.91 22.06
CA ARG A 117 -1.59 0.72 22.72
C ARG A 117 -1.79 1.66 23.91
N ALA A 118 -0.78 1.86 24.75
CA ALA A 118 -0.87 2.76 25.89
C ALA A 118 -1.15 4.20 25.44
N VAL A 119 -0.44 4.67 24.41
CA VAL A 119 -0.67 6.02 23.86
C VAL A 119 -2.05 6.13 23.23
N MET A 120 -2.51 5.13 22.49
CA MET A 120 -3.85 5.13 21.89
C MET A 120 -4.97 5.14 22.94
N LEU A 121 -4.75 4.55 24.12
CA LEU A 121 -5.71 4.57 25.22
C LEU A 121 -5.70 5.89 26.00
N ASP A 122 -4.52 6.51 26.15
CA ASP A 122 -4.34 7.78 26.86
C ASP A 122 -4.74 9.00 25.99
N ASP A 123 -4.75 8.86 24.66
CA ASP A 123 -5.02 9.95 23.74
C ASP A 123 -6.49 10.38 23.76
N LYS A 124 -6.72 11.68 23.95
CA LYS A 124 -8.05 12.30 23.99
C LYS A 124 -8.50 12.86 22.63
N GLY A 125 -7.69 12.68 21.58
CA GLY A 125 -7.99 13.14 20.22
C GLY A 125 -7.40 14.51 19.84
N ASP A 126 -6.87 15.27 20.80
CA ASP A 126 -6.28 16.60 20.58
C ASP A 126 -4.79 16.58 20.20
N SER A 127 -4.19 15.39 20.09
CA SER A 127 -2.77 15.24 19.78
C SER A 127 -2.41 15.75 18.37
N PRO A 128 -1.16 16.21 18.13
CA PRO A 128 -0.72 16.68 16.82
C PRO A 128 -0.62 15.53 15.80
N LEU A 129 -0.74 15.85 14.51
CA LEU A 129 -0.62 14.88 13.40
C LEU A 129 0.70 14.08 13.44
N SER A 130 1.79 14.71 13.89
CA SER A 130 3.09 14.08 14.06
C SER A 130 3.07 12.89 15.04
N LEU A 131 2.24 12.94 16.10
CA LEU A 131 2.12 11.81 17.03
C LEU A 131 1.59 10.56 16.32
N TYR A 132 0.53 10.69 15.51
CA TYR A 132 -0.07 9.56 14.80
C TYR A 132 0.86 8.99 13.73
N ARG A 133 1.58 9.86 13.02
CA ARG A 133 2.68 9.44 12.12
C ARG A 133 3.71 8.60 12.90
N ASN A 134 4.09 9.07 14.09
CA ASN A 134 5.10 8.42 14.90
C ASN A 134 4.63 7.08 15.48
N LEU A 135 3.37 6.98 15.88
CA LEU A 135 2.73 5.73 16.31
C LEU A 135 2.73 4.69 15.19
N MET A 136 2.35 5.11 13.98
CA MET A 136 2.36 4.26 12.80
C MET A 136 3.77 3.73 12.48
N ILE A 137 4.79 4.59 12.56
CA ILE A 137 6.20 4.18 12.40
C ILE A 137 6.60 3.16 13.47
N GLN A 138 6.27 3.41 14.75
CA GLN A 138 6.59 2.50 15.85
C GLN A 138 5.92 1.13 15.71
N ALA A 139 4.66 1.11 15.27
CA ALA A 139 3.94 -0.12 14.99
C ALA A 139 4.60 -0.89 13.83
N ALA A 140 4.85 -0.24 12.70
CA ALA A 140 5.47 -0.85 11.53
C ALA A 140 6.89 -1.38 11.80
N LEU A 141 7.67 -0.73 12.69
CA LEU A 141 9.01 -1.19 13.06
C LEU A 141 9.02 -2.65 13.56
N THR A 142 8.00 -3.08 14.29
CA THR A 142 7.92 -4.47 14.79
C THR A 142 7.95 -5.51 13.66
N ILE A 143 7.25 -5.22 12.55
CA ILE A 143 7.21 -6.05 11.34
C ILE A 143 8.57 -6.02 10.62
N TYR A 144 9.19 -4.85 10.49
CA TYR A 144 10.48 -4.68 9.82
C TYR A 144 11.65 -5.30 10.61
N LEU A 145 11.54 -5.34 11.94
CA LEU A 145 12.46 -6.05 12.82
C LEU A 145 12.34 -7.56 12.70
N GLY A 146 11.18 -8.04 12.23
CA GLY A 146 10.96 -9.41 11.80
C GLY A 146 9.89 -10.15 12.58
N ASP A 147 9.15 -9.49 13.46
CA ASP A 147 8.09 -10.10 14.25
C ASP A 147 6.72 -9.85 13.59
N ILE A 148 6.31 -10.80 12.75
CA ILE A 148 5.08 -10.73 11.96
C ILE A 148 4.04 -11.60 12.65
N THR A 149 3.25 -10.99 13.52
CA THR A 149 2.23 -11.64 14.34
C THR A 149 0.87 -11.00 14.07
N PRO A 150 -0.25 -11.66 14.41
CA PRO A 150 -1.56 -11.01 14.34
C PRO A 150 -1.58 -9.67 15.08
N ALA A 151 -0.96 -9.59 16.26
CA ALA A 151 -0.93 -8.38 17.07
C ALA A 151 -0.13 -7.24 16.42
N THR A 152 1.02 -7.53 15.79
CA THR A 152 1.85 -6.52 15.13
C THR A 152 1.22 -6.02 13.83
N LEU A 153 0.54 -6.90 13.08
CA LEU A 153 -0.24 -6.51 11.90
C LEU A 153 -1.46 -5.67 12.27
N GLN A 154 -2.23 -6.07 13.30
CA GLN A 154 -3.39 -5.33 13.78
C GLN A 154 -3.01 -3.92 14.24
N ILE A 155 -2.02 -3.78 15.12
CA ILE A 155 -1.64 -2.46 15.63
C ILE A 155 -1.09 -1.55 14.52
N THR A 156 -0.42 -2.11 13.51
CA THR A 156 0.04 -1.35 12.34
C THR A 156 -1.14 -0.91 11.47
N GLY A 157 -2.13 -1.78 11.25
CA GLY A 157 -3.35 -1.43 10.53
C GLY A 157 -4.17 -0.35 11.23
N GLN A 158 -4.33 -0.46 12.56
CA GLN A 158 -5.04 0.52 13.37
C GLN A 158 -4.36 1.88 13.36
N THR A 159 -3.04 1.94 13.58
CA THR A 159 -2.30 3.20 13.54
C THR A 159 -2.24 3.80 12.15
N TYR A 160 -2.21 2.99 11.08
CA TYR A 160 -2.35 3.48 9.71
C TYR A 160 -3.70 4.17 9.50
N ARG A 161 -4.81 3.54 9.90
CA ARG A 161 -6.15 4.15 9.81
C ARG A 161 -6.27 5.42 10.63
N LEU A 162 -5.82 5.41 11.88
CA LEU A 162 -5.84 6.60 12.75
C LEU A 162 -5.03 7.74 12.16
N TYR A 163 -3.90 7.45 11.52
CA TYR A 163 -3.11 8.48 10.83
C TYR A 163 -3.90 9.12 9.68
N LEU A 164 -4.56 8.32 8.85
CA LEU A 164 -5.42 8.81 7.76
C LEU A 164 -6.60 9.64 8.31
N GLU A 165 -7.29 9.15 9.34
CA GLU A 165 -8.39 9.88 10.00
C GLU A 165 -7.90 11.23 10.55
N LYS A 166 -6.70 11.26 11.14
CA LYS A 166 -6.12 12.50 11.67
C LYS A 166 -5.73 13.49 10.58
N ILE A 167 -5.25 13.02 9.42
CA ILE A 167 -5.00 13.89 8.25
C ILE A 167 -6.30 14.62 7.90
N ILE A 168 -7.41 13.89 7.74
CA ILE A 168 -8.71 14.48 7.40
C ILE A 168 -9.15 15.48 8.48
N SER A 169 -9.15 15.09 9.75
CA SER A 169 -9.56 15.96 10.86
C SER A 169 -8.72 17.25 10.93
N THR A 170 -7.40 17.14 10.72
CA THR A 170 -6.48 18.29 10.73
C THR A 170 -6.77 19.25 9.58
N HIS A 171 -6.93 18.75 8.35
CA HIS A 171 -7.26 19.59 7.20
C HIS A 171 -8.66 20.22 7.32
N LYS A 172 -9.67 19.46 7.77
CA LYS A 172 -11.01 20.00 8.04
C LYS A 172 -10.95 21.17 9.04
N LYS A 173 -10.25 20.98 10.16
CA LYS A 173 -10.09 22.04 11.18
C LYS A 173 -9.39 23.26 10.60
N ASN A 174 -8.31 23.07 9.83
CA ASN A 174 -7.57 24.19 9.24
C ASN A 174 -8.42 24.97 8.24
N LEU A 175 -9.14 24.29 7.34
CA LEU A 175 -10.03 24.93 6.38
C LEU A 175 -11.16 25.71 7.07
N LEU A 176 -11.77 25.13 8.10
CA LEU A 176 -12.84 25.81 8.86
C LEU A 176 -12.31 26.98 9.68
N VAL A 177 -11.09 26.93 10.20
CA VAL A 177 -10.45 28.07 10.89
C VAL A 177 -10.15 29.20 9.91
N VAL A 178 -9.66 28.89 8.70
CA VAL A 178 -9.40 29.90 7.65
C VAL A 178 -10.70 30.55 7.20
N GLN A 179 -11.78 29.78 7.10
CA GLN A 179 -13.11 30.26 6.69
C GLN A 179 -13.93 30.90 7.84
N SER A 180 -13.50 30.78 9.11
CA SER A 180 -14.27 31.26 10.26
C SER A 180 -13.65 32.49 10.94
N LYS A 181 -14.01 33.68 10.43
CA LYS A 181 -14.28 34.82 11.32
C LYS A 181 -15.63 34.69 12.05
N GLN A 182 -16.47 33.70 11.72
CA GLN A 182 -17.88 33.63 12.14
C GLN A 182 -18.36 32.34 12.83
N LEU A 183 -17.55 31.29 12.99
CA LEU A 183 -18.03 30.00 13.52
C LEU A 183 -17.36 29.64 14.85
N LYS A 184 -17.89 30.20 15.95
CA LYS A 184 -17.66 29.66 17.30
C LYS A 184 -18.61 28.48 17.51
N ASN A 185 -18.05 27.28 17.74
CA ASN A 185 -18.74 26.04 18.16
C ASN A 185 -19.53 25.25 17.09
N VAL A 186 -18.86 24.71 16.06
CA VAL A 186 -19.46 23.71 15.17
C VAL A 186 -18.79 22.35 15.36
N ASN A 187 -19.59 21.28 15.41
CA ASN A 187 -19.09 19.90 15.45
C ASN A 187 -18.53 19.50 14.06
N LEU A 188 -17.22 19.24 14.01
CA LEU A 188 -16.46 18.94 12.78
C LEU A 188 -16.85 17.61 12.11
N ASP A 189 -17.43 16.69 12.88
CA ASP A 189 -17.78 15.35 12.40
C ASP A 189 -19.03 15.35 11.51
N VAL A 190 -19.89 16.36 11.65
CA VAL A 190 -21.13 16.49 10.87
C VAL A 190 -20.87 17.09 9.49
N ILE A 191 -19.79 17.85 9.32
CA ILE A 191 -19.46 18.51 8.05
C ILE A 191 -18.80 17.50 7.11
N SER A 192 -19.45 17.18 5.99
CA SER A 192 -18.85 16.30 5.00
C SER A 192 -17.74 17.03 4.24
N VAL A 193 -16.77 16.28 3.70
CA VAL A 193 -15.73 16.88 2.83
C VAL A 193 -16.35 17.50 1.58
N ASN A 194 -17.53 17.03 1.15
CA ASN A 194 -18.26 17.62 0.02
C ASN A 194 -18.91 18.97 0.38
N ASP A 195 -19.33 19.15 1.62
CA ASP A 195 -19.92 20.43 2.09
C ASP A 195 -18.87 21.54 2.21
N LEU A 196 -17.59 21.16 2.40
CA LEU A 196 -16.45 22.09 2.34
C LEU A 196 -16.10 22.52 0.91
N ILE A 197 -16.67 21.85 -0.11
CA ILE A 197 -16.41 22.09 -1.53
C ILE A 197 -17.58 22.85 -2.19
N SER A 198 -18.78 22.81 -1.60
CA SER A 198 -20.04 23.21 -2.25
C SER A 198 -20.58 24.59 -1.89
N LYS A 199 -19.82 25.47 -1.22
CA LYS A 199 -20.28 26.82 -0.90
C LYS A 199 -19.48 27.89 -1.62
N ASP A 200 -20.26 28.76 -2.27
CA ASP A 200 -19.95 29.96 -3.04
C ASP A 200 -18.90 29.77 -4.15
N GLU A 201 -19.40 29.56 -5.39
CA GLU A 201 -18.64 29.63 -6.64
C GLU A 201 -17.94 31.00 -6.87
N GLU A 202 -18.06 31.94 -5.92
CA GLU A 202 -17.51 33.30 -5.97
C GLU A 202 -16.22 33.49 -5.16
N GLU A 203 -15.84 32.58 -4.24
CA GLU A 203 -14.54 32.66 -3.53
C GLU A 203 -13.50 31.74 -4.18
N GLU A 204 -12.48 32.33 -4.83
CA GLU A 204 -11.32 31.58 -5.34
C GLU A 204 -10.56 30.93 -4.17
N LEU A 205 -10.66 29.60 -4.06
CA LEU A 205 -9.89 28.81 -3.10
C LEU A 205 -8.39 29.02 -3.30
N GLN A 206 -7.67 29.21 -2.20
CA GLN A 206 -6.22 29.35 -2.26
C GLN A 206 -5.55 28.01 -2.59
N GLU A 207 -4.37 28.06 -3.21
CA GLU A 207 -3.63 26.85 -3.64
C GLU A 207 -3.43 25.83 -2.50
N HIS A 208 -3.17 26.30 -1.29
CA HIS A 208 -2.99 25.44 -0.12
C HIS A 208 -4.28 24.75 0.34
N GLU A 209 -5.44 25.34 0.09
CA GLU A 209 -6.76 24.77 0.41
C GLU A 209 -7.14 23.70 -0.60
N LEU A 210 -6.89 23.94 -1.89
CA LEU A 210 -7.08 22.95 -2.95
C LEU A 210 -6.23 21.70 -2.69
N VAL A 211 -4.97 21.89 -2.31
CA VAL A 211 -4.06 20.79 -1.94
C VAL A 211 -4.60 20.02 -0.73
N ALA A 212 -5.05 20.71 0.31
CA ALA A 212 -5.65 20.07 1.48
C ALA A 212 -6.91 19.26 1.12
N ILE A 213 -7.78 19.78 0.25
CA ILE A 213 -8.99 19.09 -0.22
C ILE A 213 -8.63 17.84 -1.02
N GLN A 214 -7.66 17.92 -1.93
CA GLN A 214 -7.19 16.76 -2.69
C GLN A 214 -6.58 15.70 -1.76
N GLU A 215 -5.76 16.10 -0.78
CA GLU A 215 -5.19 15.20 0.21
C GLU A 215 -6.27 14.50 1.04
N MET A 216 -7.31 15.22 1.47
CA MET A 216 -8.47 14.64 2.16
C MET A 216 -9.21 13.61 1.29
N LYS A 217 -9.50 13.92 0.02
CA LYS A 217 -10.19 13.00 -0.90
C LYS A 217 -9.38 11.72 -1.12
N LEU A 218 -8.07 11.85 -1.34
CA LEU A 218 -7.17 10.69 -1.47
C LEU A 218 -7.18 9.86 -0.18
N THR A 219 -7.10 10.52 0.98
CA THR A 219 -7.10 9.89 2.30
C THR A 219 -8.40 9.12 2.57
N LEU A 220 -9.56 9.68 2.21
CA LEU A 220 -10.85 8.99 2.29
C LEU A 220 -10.87 7.70 1.46
N LYS A 221 -10.34 7.73 0.24
CA LYS A 221 -10.23 6.52 -0.61
C LYS A 221 -9.28 5.48 -0.04
N LEU A 222 -8.23 5.89 0.67
CA LEU A 222 -7.35 4.96 1.39
C LEU A 222 -8.04 4.36 2.61
N LEU A 223 -8.86 5.12 3.33
CA LEU A 223 -9.66 4.62 4.46
C LEU A 223 -10.71 3.59 4.03
N GLU A 224 -11.45 3.85 2.95
CA GLU A 224 -12.38 2.88 2.34
C GLU A 224 -11.66 1.55 2.04
N TYR A 225 -10.41 1.62 1.58
CA TYR A 225 -9.62 0.43 1.28
C TYR A 225 -9.08 -0.30 2.53
N ALA A 226 -8.94 0.43 3.65
CA ALA A 226 -8.44 -0.09 4.91
C ALA A 226 -9.55 -0.55 5.87
N GLU A 227 -10.83 -0.35 5.53
CA GLU A 227 -11.98 -0.62 6.40
C GLU A 227 -12.00 -2.07 6.93
N SER A 228 -11.84 -3.05 6.04
CA SER A 228 -11.83 -4.49 6.40
C SER A 228 -10.47 -5.02 6.87
N LEU A 229 -9.45 -4.17 7.04
CA LEU A 229 -8.10 -4.61 7.36
C LEU A 229 -8.02 -5.39 8.68
N ASP A 230 -8.77 -4.97 9.69
CA ASP A 230 -8.79 -5.63 11.01
C ASP A 230 -9.47 -7.01 10.93
N GLU A 231 -10.59 -7.12 10.20
CA GLU A 231 -11.30 -8.37 9.96
C GLU A 231 -10.42 -9.36 9.19
N ASP A 232 -9.81 -8.89 8.10
CA ASP A 232 -8.93 -9.71 7.27
C ASP A 232 -7.68 -10.15 8.02
N THR A 233 -7.15 -9.32 8.92
CA THR A 233 -6.02 -9.72 9.76
C THR A 233 -6.41 -10.83 10.74
N ARG A 234 -7.57 -10.73 11.39
CA ARG A 234 -8.08 -11.76 12.31
C ARG A 234 -8.43 -13.06 11.58
N GLY A 235 -9.03 -12.97 10.40
CA GLY A 235 -9.44 -14.13 9.61
C GLY A 235 -8.28 -14.84 8.90
N SER A 236 -7.29 -14.09 8.44
CA SER A 236 -6.21 -14.63 7.59
C SER A 236 -4.96 -15.05 8.35
N ILE A 237 -4.67 -14.44 9.50
CA ILE A 237 -3.44 -14.67 10.26
C ILE A 237 -3.75 -15.42 11.54
N THR A 238 -3.66 -16.75 11.47
CA THR A 238 -3.83 -17.64 12.62
C THR A 238 -2.51 -18.07 13.27
N MET A 239 -1.37 -17.80 12.61
CA MET A 239 -0.03 -18.21 13.06
C MET A 239 0.98 -17.09 12.91
N SER A 240 1.82 -16.93 13.93
CA SER A 240 2.96 -16.00 13.90
C SER A 240 4.05 -16.47 12.94
N MET A 241 4.75 -15.49 12.36
CA MET A 241 5.86 -15.67 11.45
C MET A 241 7.00 -14.76 11.89
N HIS A 242 8.21 -15.31 11.99
CA HIS A 242 9.42 -14.51 12.12
C HIS A 242 10.24 -14.50 10.83
N LEU A 243 10.83 -13.36 10.48
CA LEU A 243 11.71 -13.26 9.30
C LEU A 243 12.92 -14.19 9.40
N ASP A 244 13.41 -14.43 10.62
CA ASP A 244 14.53 -15.33 10.89
C ASP A 244 14.20 -16.78 10.50
N GLU A 245 12.91 -17.18 10.53
CA GLU A 245 12.50 -18.50 10.05
C GLU A 245 12.71 -18.64 8.54
N LEU A 246 12.45 -17.59 7.76
CA LEU A 246 12.74 -17.59 6.32
C LEU A 246 14.24 -17.65 6.04
N ASP A 247 15.06 -17.00 6.87
CA ASP A 247 16.51 -17.05 6.76
C ASP A 247 17.06 -18.43 7.11
N ALA A 248 16.48 -19.10 8.11
CA ALA A 248 16.80 -20.48 8.47
C ALA A 248 16.44 -21.46 7.34
N LEU A 249 15.36 -21.22 6.60
CA LEU A 249 15.01 -22.01 5.41
C LEU A 249 16.04 -21.88 4.28
N PHE A 250 16.75 -20.74 4.24
CA PHE A 250 17.72 -20.41 3.21
C PHE A 250 19.11 -21.01 3.44
N SER A 251 19.45 -21.19 4.71
CA SER A 251 20.74 -21.71 5.11
C SER A 251 20.85 -23.18 4.72
N LYS A 252 21.65 -23.48 3.68
CA LYS A 252 22.09 -24.85 3.34
C LYS A 252 22.84 -25.55 4.47
N LYS A 253 23.15 -24.87 5.59
CA LYS A 253 23.56 -25.55 6.81
C LYS A 253 22.36 -26.34 7.28
N LYS A 254 22.45 -27.67 7.22
CA LYS A 254 21.64 -28.57 8.06
C LYS A 254 21.60 -27.95 9.45
N VAL A 255 20.51 -27.27 9.80
CA VAL A 255 20.28 -26.84 11.18
C VAL A 255 20.06 -28.14 11.93
N ARG A 256 21.15 -28.68 12.46
CA ARG A 256 21.14 -29.78 13.41
C ARG A 256 20.43 -29.23 14.65
N GLY A 257 19.12 -29.48 14.71
CA GLY A 257 18.27 -29.31 15.89
C GLY A 257 18.14 -27.89 16.42
N ILE A 258 17.08 -27.18 16.00
CA ILE A 258 16.37 -26.27 16.94
C ILE A 258 15.09 -26.95 17.47
N PHE A 259 14.66 -28.07 16.88
CA PHE A 259 13.65 -28.94 17.47
C PHE A 259 14.09 -30.39 17.33
N GLY A 260 14.39 -31.04 18.46
CA GLY A 260 14.76 -32.44 18.55
C GLY A 260 13.66 -33.33 17.97
N GLY A 261 14.02 -34.14 16.97
CA GLY A 261 13.12 -35.10 16.36
C GLY A 261 13.64 -35.53 15.00
N SER A 262 14.05 -36.78 14.90
CA SER A 262 14.35 -37.48 13.64
C SER A 262 13.20 -37.26 12.65
N GLY A 263 13.36 -36.34 11.70
CA GLY A 263 12.28 -35.93 10.81
C GLY A 263 12.30 -36.72 9.52
N ASN A 264 11.28 -37.57 9.30
CA ASN A 264 10.97 -38.15 7.99
C ASN A 264 10.86 -37.04 6.93
N ALA A 265 11.28 -37.32 5.69
CA ALA A 265 11.28 -36.33 4.59
C ALA A 265 9.93 -35.62 4.38
N ASP A 266 8.81 -36.29 4.68
CA ASP A 266 7.47 -35.70 4.58
C ASP A 266 7.16 -34.70 5.69
N THR A 267 7.70 -34.86 6.90
CA THR A 267 7.58 -33.85 7.97
C THR A 267 8.33 -32.57 7.62
N ILE A 268 9.44 -32.67 6.91
CA ILE A 268 10.23 -31.51 6.45
C ILE A 268 9.44 -30.75 5.37
N LYS A 269 8.89 -31.44 4.36
CA LYS A 269 8.03 -30.84 3.31
C LYS A 269 6.80 -30.13 3.89
N ASN A 270 6.13 -30.75 4.86
CA ASN A 270 4.96 -30.14 5.51
C ASN A 270 5.31 -28.87 6.29
N LYS A 271 6.47 -28.85 6.96
CA LYS A 271 6.97 -27.65 7.66
C LYS A 271 7.30 -26.51 6.68
N HIS A 272 7.96 -26.80 5.56
CA HIS A 272 8.25 -25.79 4.53
C HIS A 272 6.96 -25.19 3.94
N LEU A 273 5.99 -26.04 3.61
CA LEU A 273 4.70 -25.60 3.08
C LEU A 273 3.95 -24.70 4.07
N LEU A 274 4.03 -25.01 5.37
CA LEU A 274 3.44 -24.19 6.43
C LEU A 274 4.05 -22.79 6.47
N VAL A 275 5.39 -22.69 6.45
CA VAL A 275 6.10 -21.40 6.45
C VAL A 275 5.72 -20.58 5.21
N VAL A 276 5.66 -21.19 4.04
CA VAL A 276 5.22 -20.52 2.80
C VAL A 276 3.80 -20.00 2.94
N ARG A 277 2.85 -20.83 3.43
CA ARG A 277 1.45 -20.42 3.58
C ARG A 277 1.26 -19.26 4.54
N LYS A 278 1.85 -19.33 5.75
CA LYS A 278 1.72 -18.23 6.72
C LYS A 278 2.37 -16.94 6.23
N THR A 279 3.50 -17.06 5.52
CA THR A 279 4.19 -15.90 4.93
C THR A 279 3.34 -15.25 3.84
N LEU A 280 2.74 -16.04 2.96
CA LEU A 280 1.84 -15.52 1.91
C LEU A 280 0.60 -14.86 2.52
N ALA A 281 0.01 -15.45 3.56
CA ALA A 281 -1.13 -14.85 4.27
C ALA A 281 -0.74 -13.49 4.89
N ALA A 282 0.44 -13.40 5.52
CA ALA A 282 0.93 -12.15 6.08
C ALA A 282 1.14 -11.07 4.99
N VAL A 283 1.76 -11.41 3.86
CA VAL A 283 1.97 -10.44 2.77
C VAL A 283 0.65 -9.98 2.15
N GLU A 284 -0.37 -10.85 2.11
CA GLU A 284 -1.71 -10.50 1.62
C GLU A 284 -2.39 -9.40 2.46
N VAL A 285 -2.10 -9.33 3.76
CA VAL A 285 -2.52 -8.22 4.63
C VAL A 285 -1.59 -7.01 4.44
N MET A 286 -0.27 -7.22 4.43
CA MET A 286 0.72 -6.14 4.31
C MET A 286 0.57 -5.31 3.06
N LYS A 287 0.21 -5.91 1.92
CA LYS A 287 0.05 -5.18 0.65
C LYS A 287 -1.01 -4.07 0.71
N ARG A 288 -1.90 -4.09 1.72
CA ARG A 288 -2.92 -3.05 1.87
C ARG A 288 -2.39 -1.75 2.46
N MET A 289 -1.26 -1.81 3.14
CA MET A 289 -0.61 -0.67 3.79
C MET A 289 0.63 -0.29 2.97
N PRO A 290 0.65 0.88 2.30
CA PRO A 290 1.79 1.32 1.49
C PRO A 290 3.14 1.23 2.23
N ILE A 291 3.18 1.66 3.49
CA ILE A 291 4.38 1.63 4.35
C ILE A 291 4.98 0.23 4.57
N LEU A 292 4.23 -0.84 4.30
CA LEU A 292 4.69 -2.23 4.40
C LEU A 292 5.06 -2.85 3.04
N HIS A 293 4.89 -2.14 1.92
CA HIS A 293 5.24 -2.65 0.60
C HIS A 293 6.72 -3.04 0.48
N PRO A 294 7.70 -2.25 0.97
CA PRO A 294 9.12 -2.62 0.88
C PRO A 294 9.44 -3.92 1.61
N ILE A 295 8.93 -4.11 2.84
CA ILE A 295 9.15 -5.35 3.59
C ILE A 295 8.40 -6.53 2.96
N GLY A 296 7.19 -6.31 2.44
CA GLY A 296 6.45 -7.31 1.67
C GLY A 296 7.22 -7.79 0.44
N MET A 297 7.81 -6.88 -0.33
CA MET A 297 8.66 -7.20 -1.48
C MET A 297 9.90 -7.98 -1.08
N LYS A 298 10.54 -7.62 0.04
CA LYS A 298 11.69 -8.34 0.59
C LYS A 298 11.32 -9.78 0.99
N ILE A 299 10.19 -9.97 1.66
CA ILE A 299 9.67 -11.28 2.05
C ILE A 299 9.38 -12.14 0.82
N VAL A 300 8.70 -11.58 -0.17
CA VAL A 300 8.38 -12.29 -1.41
C VAL A 300 9.64 -12.68 -2.17
N SER A 301 10.63 -11.79 -2.26
CA SER A 301 11.92 -12.09 -2.90
C SER A 301 12.64 -13.25 -2.21
N LYS A 302 12.60 -13.30 -0.87
CA LYS A 302 13.11 -14.45 -0.10
C LYS A 302 12.34 -15.72 -0.44
N LEU A 303 11.01 -15.69 -0.48
CA LEU A 303 10.22 -16.89 -0.85
C LEU A 303 10.54 -17.40 -2.26
N GLN A 304 10.69 -16.50 -3.23
CA GLN A 304 11.04 -16.86 -4.61
C GLN A 304 12.42 -17.50 -4.72
N ALA A 305 13.36 -17.02 -3.91
CA ALA A 305 14.72 -17.53 -3.91
C ALA A 305 14.81 -18.87 -3.15
N PHE A 306 13.91 -19.12 -2.19
CA PHE A 306 13.80 -20.39 -1.46
C PHE A 306 13.27 -21.51 -2.36
N ASP A 307 12.16 -21.25 -3.07
CA ASP A 307 11.62 -22.17 -4.06
C ASP A 307 11.13 -21.41 -5.30
N ASN A 308 11.96 -21.43 -6.34
CA ASN A 308 11.71 -20.73 -7.59
C ASN A 308 10.66 -21.42 -8.48
N LYS A 309 10.19 -22.62 -8.12
CA LYS A 309 9.16 -23.35 -8.87
C LYS A 309 7.75 -22.98 -8.42
N LEU A 310 7.59 -22.35 -7.25
CA LEU A 310 6.28 -21.93 -6.75
C LEU A 310 5.76 -20.73 -7.56
N ALA A 311 4.54 -20.83 -8.07
CA ALA A 311 3.87 -19.72 -8.75
C ALA A 311 3.45 -18.61 -7.77
N LEU A 312 2.93 -18.99 -6.59
CA LEU A 312 2.32 -18.05 -5.64
C LEU A 312 3.23 -16.91 -5.15
N PRO A 313 4.53 -17.09 -4.88
CA PRO A 313 5.42 -15.97 -4.58
C PRO A 313 5.50 -14.93 -5.71
N TYR A 314 5.51 -15.35 -6.97
CA TYR A 314 5.48 -14.42 -8.11
C TYR A 314 4.11 -13.76 -8.28
N LEU A 315 3.03 -14.48 -7.99
CA LEU A 315 1.69 -13.88 -7.93
C LEU A 315 1.64 -12.78 -6.86
N MET A 316 2.26 -13.00 -5.70
CA MET A 316 2.28 -12.02 -4.62
C MET A 316 3.12 -10.78 -4.96
N GLU A 317 4.27 -10.95 -5.63
CA GLU A 317 5.04 -9.84 -6.22
C GLU A 317 4.16 -8.99 -7.15
N ALA A 318 3.40 -9.66 -8.03
CA ALA A 318 2.49 -9.00 -8.95
C ALA A 318 1.39 -8.22 -8.22
N ARG A 319 0.78 -8.81 -7.19
CA ARG A 319 -0.24 -8.16 -6.35
C ARG A 319 0.30 -6.93 -5.62
N LEU A 320 1.53 -6.97 -5.10
CA LEU A 320 2.18 -5.80 -4.47
C LEU A 320 2.37 -4.67 -5.48
N HIS A 321 2.87 -4.97 -6.69
CA HIS A 321 2.98 -3.97 -7.76
C HIS A 321 1.62 -3.42 -8.20
N MET A 322 0.57 -4.25 -8.27
CA MET A 322 -0.78 -3.78 -8.57
C MET A 322 -1.34 -2.87 -7.48
N GLN A 323 -1.03 -3.10 -6.20
CA GLN A 323 -1.42 -2.18 -5.12
C GLN A 323 -0.68 -0.85 -5.21
N ALA A 324 0.62 -0.87 -5.49
CA ALA A 324 1.39 0.34 -5.75
C ALA A 324 0.83 1.13 -6.95
N LEU A 325 0.45 0.42 -8.03
CA LEU A 325 -0.19 1.05 -9.19
C LEU A 325 -1.53 1.68 -8.83
N ARG A 326 -2.36 0.99 -8.02
CA ARG A 326 -3.64 1.53 -7.55
C ARG A 326 -3.45 2.84 -6.79
N PHE A 327 -2.45 2.93 -5.92
CA PHE A 327 -2.13 4.18 -5.22
C PHE A 327 -1.73 5.30 -6.18
N LEU A 328 -0.86 5.02 -7.16
CA LEU A 328 -0.50 6.00 -8.20
C LEU A 328 -1.69 6.44 -9.04
N SER A 329 -2.60 5.52 -9.39
CA SER A 329 -3.84 5.84 -10.10
C SER A 329 -4.74 6.74 -9.27
N LEU A 330 -4.89 6.49 -7.97
CA LEU A 330 -5.69 7.33 -7.07
C LEU A 330 -5.10 8.75 -6.98
N ARG A 331 -3.77 8.89 -6.93
CA ARG A 331 -3.10 10.20 -6.98
C ARG A 331 -3.42 10.95 -8.27
N VAL A 332 -3.30 10.30 -9.43
CA VAL A 332 -3.64 10.92 -10.72
C VAL A 332 -5.13 11.28 -10.82
N LEU A 333 -6.02 10.48 -10.24
CA LEU A 333 -7.46 10.80 -10.16
C LEU A 333 -7.74 12.02 -9.27
N MET A 334 -6.85 12.34 -8.33
CA MET A 334 -6.90 13.52 -7.47
C MET A 334 -6.00 14.65 -8.01
N ASP A 335 -5.78 14.68 -9.33
CA ASP A 335 -5.01 15.69 -10.08
C ASP A 335 -3.52 15.81 -9.74
N ASP A 336 -2.96 14.82 -9.05
CA ASP A 336 -1.51 14.70 -8.88
C ASP A 336 -0.88 13.97 -10.07
N TYR A 337 -0.58 14.74 -11.11
CA TYR A 337 0.08 14.24 -12.31
C TYR A 337 1.56 13.87 -12.11
N SER A 338 2.19 14.22 -10.97
CA SER A 338 3.56 13.80 -10.65
C SER A 338 3.68 12.28 -10.47
N ALA A 339 2.56 11.59 -10.18
CA ALA A 339 2.50 10.14 -10.09
C ALA A 339 2.52 9.43 -11.46
N ARG A 340 2.13 10.12 -12.54
CA ARG A 340 1.95 9.53 -13.88
C ARG A 340 3.22 8.84 -14.43
N PRO A 341 4.44 9.42 -14.34
CA PRO A 341 5.66 8.77 -14.85
C PRO A 341 5.96 7.42 -14.20
N ALA A 342 5.51 7.19 -12.96
CA ALA A 342 5.73 5.94 -12.24
C ALA A 342 4.70 4.85 -12.57
N MET A 343 3.57 5.18 -13.21
CA MET A 343 2.47 4.23 -13.45
C MET A 343 2.86 3.11 -14.42
N THR A 344 3.31 3.45 -15.63
CA THR A 344 3.66 2.46 -16.65
C THR A 344 4.80 1.53 -16.21
N PRO A 345 5.92 2.02 -15.62
CA PRO A 345 6.96 1.15 -15.09
C PRO A 345 6.44 0.21 -13.99
N THR A 346 5.57 0.69 -13.11
CA THR A 346 4.98 -0.14 -12.03
C THR A 346 4.07 -1.23 -12.59
N PHE A 347 3.22 -0.89 -13.57
CA PHE A 347 2.39 -1.86 -14.28
C PHE A 347 3.24 -2.92 -15.00
N ASN A 348 4.31 -2.50 -15.68
CA ASN A 348 5.21 -3.43 -16.38
C ASN A 348 5.87 -4.42 -15.40
N LYS A 349 6.29 -3.96 -14.21
CA LYS A 349 6.79 -4.85 -13.15
C LYS A 349 5.71 -5.86 -12.71
N ALA A 350 4.47 -5.41 -12.51
CA ALA A 350 3.35 -6.29 -12.19
C ALA A 350 3.14 -7.37 -13.26
N ILE A 351 3.05 -6.98 -14.54
CA ILE A 351 2.85 -7.90 -15.66
C ILE A 351 3.99 -8.90 -15.80
N VAL A 352 5.24 -8.48 -15.61
CA VAL A 352 6.40 -9.39 -15.62
C VAL A 352 6.27 -10.43 -14.50
N ALA A 353 5.91 -10.02 -13.28
CA ALA A 353 5.70 -10.93 -12.16
C ALA A 353 4.53 -11.89 -12.40
N TYR A 354 3.42 -11.40 -12.95
CA TYR A 354 2.28 -12.21 -13.39
C TYR A 354 2.67 -13.25 -14.43
N HIS A 355 3.47 -12.89 -15.45
CA HIS A 355 3.99 -13.84 -16.42
C HIS A 355 4.93 -14.88 -15.80
N LYS A 356 5.78 -14.48 -14.85
CA LYS A 356 6.62 -15.44 -14.12
C LYS A 356 5.74 -16.44 -13.36
N SER A 357 4.67 -15.99 -12.72
CA SER A 357 3.70 -16.85 -12.04
C SER A 357 3.03 -17.82 -13.02
N LEU A 358 2.50 -17.33 -14.14
CA LEU A 358 1.87 -18.16 -15.17
C LEU A 358 2.79 -19.27 -15.69
N LYS A 359 4.07 -18.97 -15.95
CA LYS A 359 5.04 -19.96 -16.45
C LYS A 359 5.25 -21.14 -15.51
N ARG A 360 4.86 -21.00 -14.24
CA ARG A 360 4.99 -22.02 -13.18
C ARG A 360 3.66 -22.70 -12.85
N SER A 361 2.58 -22.30 -13.50
CA SER A 361 1.25 -22.86 -13.31
C SER A 361 0.88 -23.86 -14.41
N SER A 362 0.09 -24.86 -14.03
CA SER A 362 -0.45 -25.87 -14.95
C SER A 362 -1.69 -25.34 -15.68
N PHE A 363 -1.69 -25.41 -17.02
CA PHE A 363 -2.86 -25.09 -17.85
C PHE A 363 -3.71 -26.32 -18.20
N THR A 364 -3.15 -27.53 -18.12
CA THR A 364 -3.85 -28.76 -18.53
C THR A 364 -4.69 -29.34 -17.41
N ASN A 365 -4.17 -29.30 -16.18
CA ASN A 365 -4.88 -29.72 -14.97
C ASN A 365 -4.54 -28.75 -13.83
N PRO A 366 -5.20 -27.58 -13.78
CA PRO A 366 -4.87 -26.52 -12.84
C PRO A 366 -5.29 -26.92 -11.41
N LYS A 367 -4.33 -26.92 -10.48
CA LYS A 367 -4.63 -27.08 -9.05
C LYS A 367 -5.20 -25.78 -8.49
N ARG A 368 -5.72 -25.79 -7.25
CA ARG A 368 -6.29 -24.59 -6.59
C ARG A 368 -5.43 -23.33 -6.71
N GLY A 369 -4.11 -23.44 -6.51
CA GLY A 369 -3.19 -22.32 -6.67
C GLY A 369 -3.05 -21.84 -8.12
N ASP A 370 -3.05 -22.76 -9.09
CA ASP A 370 -2.99 -22.43 -10.52
C ASP A 370 -4.28 -21.73 -10.96
N ILE A 371 -5.43 -22.15 -10.46
CA ILE A 371 -6.73 -21.50 -10.75
C ILE A 371 -6.67 -20.02 -10.38
N THR A 372 -6.16 -19.70 -9.18
CA THR A 372 -5.99 -18.30 -8.74
C THR A 372 -5.07 -17.53 -9.68
N VAL A 373 -3.93 -18.11 -10.06
CA VAL A 373 -2.95 -17.46 -10.96
C VAL A 373 -3.57 -17.18 -12.33
N LEU A 374 -4.22 -18.17 -12.93
CA LEU A 374 -4.85 -18.07 -14.26
C LEU A 374 -5.99 -17.05 -14.27
N ALA A 375 -6.85 -17.07 -13.24
CA ALA A 375 -7.97 -16.15 -13.11
C ALA A 375 -7.51 -14.70 -12.92
N GLU A 376 -6.53 -14.45 -12.04
CA GLU A 376 -5.99 -13.10 -11.82
C GLU A 376 -5.22 -12.58 -13.04
N PHE A 377 -4.49 -13.44 -13.74
CA PHE A 377 -3.85 -13.04 -14.98
C PHE A 377 -4.88 -12.57 -16.01
N ALA A 378 -6.00 -13.26 -16.13
CA ALA A 378 -7.08 -12.83 -17.00
C ALA A 378 -7.67 -11.49 -16.56
N GLN A 379 -7.84 -11.25 -15.26
CA GLN A 379 -8.32 -9.96 -14.75
C GLN A 379 -7.36 -8.82 -15.08
N VAL A 380 -6.06 -8.99 -14.83
CA VAL A 380 -5.06 -7.95 -15.13
C VAL A 380 -4.91 -7.73 -16.64
N SER A 381 -5.12 -8.77 -17.46
CA SER A 381 -5.12 -8.62 -18.92
C SER A 381 -6.25 -7.70 -19.41
N PHE A 382 -7.44 -7.82 -18.82
CA PHE A 382 -8.57 -6.96 -19.14
C PHE A 382 -8.38 -5.55 -18.58
N TYR A 383 -7.80 -5.42 -17.38
CA TYR A 383 -7.38 -4.13 -16.83
C TYR A 383 -6.41 -3.40 -17.78
N ALA A 384 -5.41 -4.10 -18.33
CA ALA A 384 -4.47 -3.56 -19.30
C ALA A 384 -5.19 -2.95 -20.52
N TYR A 385 -6.23 -3.63 -21.01
CA TYR A 385 -7.04 -3.18 -22.12
C TYR A 385 -7.86 -1.92 -21.79
N GLN A 386 -8.54 -1.91 -20.65
CA GLN A 386 -9.37 -0.78 -20.21
C GLN A 386 -8.51 0.47 -19.97
N HIS A 387 -7.34 0.31 -19.36
CA HIS A 387 -6.48 1.41 -18.93
C HIS A 387 -5.31 1.70 -19.88
N ARG A 388 -5.28 1.12 -21.08
CA ARG A 388 -4.16 1.27 -22.03
C ARG A 388 -3.77 2.72 -22.34
N LYS A 389 -4.75 3.62 -22.46
CA LYS A 389 -4.51 5.05 -22.74
C LYS A 389 -3.85 5.73 -21.55
N MET A 390 -4.38 5.49 -20.34
CA MET A 390 -3.85 6.02 -19.08
C MET A 390 -2.41 5.54 -18.83
N LEU A 391 -2.13 4.28 -19.14
CA LEU A 391 -0.83 3.64 -18.94
C LEU A 391 0.12 3.79 -20.14
N ASN A 392 -0.29 4.50 -21.20
CA ASN A 392 0.46 4.66 -22.44
C ASN A 392 0.99 3.31 -23.01
N LEU A 393 0.13 2.28 -23.03
CA LEU A 393 0.49 0.94 -23.50
C LEU A 393 0.27 0.81 -25.01
N ALA A 394 1.24 0.24 -25.71
CA ALA A 394 1.11 -0.08 -27.12
C ALA A 394 0.04 -1.16 -27.36
N ASN A 395 -0.84 -0.93 -28.34
CA ASN A 395 -1.95 -1.85 -28.68
C ASN A 395 -1.48 -3.30 -28.91
N HIS A 396 -0.38 -3.49 -29.63
CA HIS A 396 0.20 -4.82 -29.87
C HIS A 396 0.67 -5.52 -28.57
N GLY A 397 1.23 -4.76 -27.62
CA GLY A 397 1.59 -5.29 -26.30
C GLY A 397 0.36 -5.73 -25.51
N VAL A 398 -0.68 -4.91 -25.48
CA VAL A 398 -1.96 -5.22 -24.83
C VAL A 398 -2.63 -6.43 -25.47
N LEU A 399 -2.58 -6.55 -26.79
CA LEU A 399 -3.14 -7.69 -27.51
C LEU A 399 -2.49 -9.01 -27.08
N LYS A 400 -1.16 -9.07 -26.97
CA LYS A 400 -0.44 -10.25 -26.47
C LYS A 400 -0.83 -10.62 -25.05
N ILE A 401 -1.00 -9.62 -24.17
CA ILE A 401 -1.44 -9.84 -22.79
C ILE A 401 -2.87 -10.42 -22.78
N LEU A 402 -3.79 -9.88 -23.58
CA LEU A 402 -5.16 -10.39 -23.70
C LEU A 402 -5.23 -11.80 -24.27
N GLU A 403 -4.44 -12.13 -25.30
CA GLU A 403 -4.40 -13.48 -25.87
C GLU A 403 -3.93 -14.52 -24.83
N MET A 404 -2.94 -14.16 -24.01
CA MET A 404 -2.51 -15.00 -22.88
C MET A 404 -3.58 -15.08 -21.78
N GLY A 405 -4.29 -13.97 -21.51
CA GLY A 405 -5.43 -13.93 -20.60
C GLY A 405 -6.55 -14.86 -21.04
N LYS A 406 -6.88 -14.85 -22.33
CA LYS A 406 -7.84 -15.77 -22.95
C LYS A 406 -7.38 -17.22 -22.76
N LYS A 407 -6.14 -17.54 -23.11
CA LYS A 407 -5.58 -18.89 -22.92
C LYS A 407 -5.69 -19.37 -21.47
N SER A 408 -5.51 -18.46 -20.51
CA SER A 408 -5.64 -18.76 -19.09
C SER A 408 -7.08 -19.13 -18.72
N LEU A 409 -8.08 -18.44 -19.27
CA LEU A 409 -9.49 -18.77 -19.06
C LEU A 409 -9.93 -20.00 -19.85
N ASP A 410 -9.40 -20.23 -21.05
CA ASP A 410 -9.67 -21.43 -21.86
C ASP A 410 -9.30 -22.71 -21.08
N ALA A 411 -8.27 -22.65 -20.22
CA ALA A 411 -7.89 -23.73 -19.30
C ALA A 411 -8.84 -23.92 -18.10
N LEU A 412 -9.58 -22.88 -17.69
CA LEU A 412 -10.45 -22.91 -16.51
C LEU A 412 -11.90 -23.22 -16.83
N VAL A 413 -12.42 -22.71 -17.95
CA VAL A 413 -13.84 -22.81 -18.34
C VAL A 413 -14.37 -24.25 -18.40
N PRO A 414 -13.62 -25.25 -18.90
CA PRO A 414 -14.13 -26.63 -18.96
C PRO A 414 -14.52 -27.19 -17.58
N ASN A 415 -13.76 -26.82 -16.54
CA ASN A 415 -13.95 -27.33 -15.18
C ASN A 415 -14.75 -26.35 -14.29
N ASN A 416 -14.86 -25.08 -14.68
CA ASN A 416 -15.59 -24.06 -13.92
C ASN A 416 -16.20 -22.99 -14.84
N ARG A 417 -17.52 -23.08 -15.05
CA ARG A 417 -18.28 -22.17 -15.93
C ARG A 417 -18.38 -20.72 -15.43
N VAL A 418 -18.03 -20.44 -14.17
CA VAL A 418 -18.02 -19.06 -13.63
C VAL A 418 -17.12 -18.14 -14.45
N TYR A 419 -16.08 -18.68 -15.09
CA TYR A 419 -15.13 -17.92 -15.92
C TYR A 419 -15.61 -17.62 -17.34
N LEU A 420 -16.74 -18.18 -17.78
CA LEU A 420 -17.25 -18.02 -19.15
C LEU A 420 -17.56 -16.56 -19.49
N GLY A 421 -18.11 -15.80 -18.53
CA GLY A 421 -18.42 -14.37 -18.72
C GLY A 421 -17.15 -13.56 -18.99
N GLN A 422 -16.11 -13.78 -18.20
CA GLN A 422 -14.82 -13.11 -18.34
C GLN A 422 -14.12 -13.49 -19.66
N GLN A 423 -14.22 -14.76 -20.08
CA GLN A 423 -13.66 -15.24 -21.35
C GLN A 423 -14.30 -14.50 -22.54
N LYS A 424 -15.62 -14.37 -22.54
CA LYS A 424 -16.36 -13.61 -23.58
C LYS A 424 -15.96 -12.13 -23.60
N GLN A 425 -15.73 -11.51 -22.44
CA GLN A 425 -15.27 -10.11 -22.37
C GLN A 425 -13.88 -9.94 -22.99
N ILE A 426 -12.93 -10.82 -22.65
CA ILE A 426 -11.58 -10.79 -23.24
C ILE A 426 -11.63 -11.04 -24.75
N MET A 427 -12.46 -11.97 -25.23
CA MET A 427 -12.62 -12.20 -26.66
C MET A 427 -13.12 -10.95 -27.39
N LYS A 428 -14.13 -10.25 -26.84
CA LYS A 428 -14.62 -8.98 -27.41
C LYS A 428 -13.51 -7.91 -27.44
N ALA A 429 -12.70 -7.82 -26.39
CA ALA A 429 -11.58 -6.89 -26.33
C ALA A 429 -10.51 -7.18 -27.39
N ILE A 430 -10.17 -8.46 -27.61
CA ILE A 430 -9.24 -8.89 -28.66
C ILE A 430 -9.75 -8.48 -30.04
N VAL A 431 -11.03 -8.78 -30.35
CA VAL A 431 -11.63 -8.42 -31.65
C VAL A 431 -11.63 -6.91 -31.85
N SER A 432 -11.95 -6.14 -30.81
CA SER A 432 -11.92 -4.68 -30.86
C SER A 432 -10.51 -4.17 -31.18
N LEU A 433 -9.49 -4.64 -30.47
CA LEU A 433 -8.09 -4.22 -30.70
C LEU A 433 -7.59 -4.56 -32.10
N LYS A 434 -7.93 -5.74 -32.63
CA LYS A 434 -7.54 -6.18 -33.98
C LYS A 434 -8.15 -5.34 -35.10
N LYS A 435 -9.25 -4.64 -34.84
CA LYS A 435 -9.87 -3.71 -35.81
C LYS A 435 -9.17 -2.35 -35.87
N PHE A 436 -8.38 -2.00 -34.86
CA PHE A 436 -7.68 -0.71 -34.74
C PHE A 436 -6.14 -0.85 -34.79
N SER A 437 -5.66 -2.03 -35.19
CA SER A 437 -4.26 -2.37 -35.46
C SER A 437 -4.09 -2.62 -36.94
#